data_AF-A0A2R6CSH1-F1
#
_entry.id   AF-A0A2R6CSH1-F1
#
_cell.length_a   1.000
_cell.length_b   1.000
_cell.length_c   1.000
_cell.angle_alpha   90.00
_cell.angle_beta   90.00
_cell.angle_gamma   90.00
#
_symmetry.space_group_name_H-M   'P 1'
#
loop_
_entity.id
_entity.type
_entity.pdbx_description
1 polymer ?
#
loop_
_entity_poly.entity_id
_entity_poly.type
_entity_poly.pdbx_seq_one_letter_code
_entity_poly.pdbx_strand_id
1 'polypeptide(L)' 'MVESPTFDVYDGVALAATLLLLVIAYVVYPEPIVKFAVWTVVLTVYMTWFCYFGVKWLYEVYG' A
#
# COMPACT_ATOMS: atom_id res chain seq x y z
N MET A 1 -23.23 -2.74 -12.79
CA MET A 1 -21.83 -2.33 -12.59
C MET A 1 -21.62 -2.34 -11.09
N VAL A 2 -20.63 -3.09 -10.59
CA VAL A 2 -20.35 -3.13 -9.14
C VAL A 2 -19.94 -1.71 -8.71
N GLU A 3 -20.63 -1.14 -7.73
CA GLU A 3 -20.36 0.21 -7.22
C GLU A 3 -18.90 0.27 -6.75
N SER A 4 -18.20 1.36 -7.05
CA SER A 4 -16.81 1.50 -6.61
C SER A 4 -16.82 1.66 -5.08
N PRO A 5 -16.11 0.81 -4.32
CA PRO A 5 -16.12 0.89 -2.86
C PRO A 5 -15.65 2.28 -2.42
N THR A 6 -16.33 2.85 -1.42
CA THR A 6 -15.99 4.17 -0.87
C THR A 6 -14.54 4.18 -0.38
N PHE A 7 -13.81 5.23 -0.75
CA PHE A 7 -12.40 5.46 -0.41
C PHE A 7 -12.19 5.34 1.10
N ASP A 8 -11.33 4.42 1.53
CA ASP A 8 -11.15 4.10 2.94
C ASP A 8 -9.91 4.77 3.53
N VAL A 9 -9.88 4.98 4.84
CA VAL A 9 -8.72 5.53 5.56
C VAL A 9 -7.49 4.62 5.36
N TYR A 10 -7.72 3.31 5.27
CA TYR A 10 -6.67 2.32 5.03
C TYR A 10 -6.01 2.47 3.65
N ASP A 11 -6.74 2.94 2.64
CA ASP A 11 -6.19 3.22 1.30
C ASP A 11 -5.19 4.38 1.37
N GLY A 12 -5.56 5.44 2.12
CA GLY A 12 -4.70 6.58 2.38
C GLY A 12 -3.46 6.21 3.20
N VAL A 13 -3.61 5.35 4.21
CA VAL A 13 -2.48 4.88 5.05
C VAL A 13 -1.49 4.05 4.23
N ALA A 14 -1.97 3.16 3.36
CA ALA A 14 -1.10 2.36 2.50
C ALA A 14 -0.27 3.26 1.57
N LEU A 15 -0.92 4.23 0.91
CA LEU A 15 -0.23 5.19 0.04
C LEU A 15 0.80 6.04 0.79
N ALA A 16 0.42 6.56 1.97
CA ALA A 16 1.30 7.34 2.81
C ALA A 16 2.52 6.53 3.27
N ALA A 17 2.33 5.27 3.68
CA ALA A 17 3.41 4.38 4.07
C ALA A 17 4.40 4.12 2.92
N THR A 18 3.90 3.85 1.71
CA THR A 18 4.73 3.66 0.51
C THR A 18 5.56 4.89 0.18
N LEU A 19 4.95 6.09 0.21
CA LEU A 19 5.66 7.34 -0.05
C LEU A 19 6.76 7.60 0.99
N LEU A 20 6.46 7.38 2.28
CA LEU A 20 7.42 7.60 3.36
C LEU A 20 8.62 6.66 3.23
N LEU A 21 8.39 5.38 2.91
CA LEU A 21 9.45 4.41 2.66
C LEU A 21 10.31 4.78 1.45
N LEU A 22 9.69 5.25 0.35
CA LEU A 22 10.42 5.75 -0.81
C LEU A 22 11.29 6.96 -0.48
N VAL A 23 10.79 7.91 0.33
CA VAL A 23 11.60 9.04 0.79
C VAL A 23 12.82 8.56 1.58
N ILE A 24 12.66 7.56 2.46
CA ILE A 24 13.77 6.97 3.20
C ILE A 24 14.81 6.34 2.24
N ALA A 25 14.35 5.57 1.26
CA ALA A 25 15.21 4.85 0.32
C ALA A 25 15.97 5.75 -0.67
N TYR A 26 15.43 6.92 -1.02
CA TYR A 26 16.01 7.78 -2.06
C TYR A 26 16.64 9.05 -1.51
N VAL A 27 16.18 9.57 -0.36
CA VAL A 27 16.63 10.84 0.21
C VAL A 27 17.52 10.64 1.43
N VAL A 28 17.13 9.76 2.37
CA VAL A 28 17.85 9.62 3.66
C VAL A 28 19.03 8.65 3.53
N TYR A 29 18.80 7.45 3.00
CA TYR A 29 19.83 6.43 2.83
C TYR A 29 19.79 5.86 1.40
N PRO A 30 20.40 6.53 0.40
CA PRO A 30 20.34 6.15 -1.01
C PRO A 30 21.21 4.93 -1.38
N GLU A 31 21.42 4.01 -0.44
CA GLU A 31 22.20 2.80 -0.64
C GLU A 31 21.41 1.74 -1.43
N PRO A 32 22.06 0.97 -2.32
CA PRO A 32 21.39 -0.03 -3.14
C PRO A 32 20.63 -1.08 -2.32
N ILE A 33 21.19 -1.47 -1.17
CA ILE A 33 20.58 -2.47 -0.29
C ILE A 33 19.30 -1.95 0.36
N VAL A 34 19.27 -0.67 0.76
CA VAL A 34 18.12 -0.01 1.38
C VAL A 34 16.99 0.11 0.35
N LYS A 35 17.30 0.45 -0.90
CA LYS A 35 16.31 0.50 -1.99
C LYS A 35 15.66 -0.86 -2.22
N PHE A 36 16.45 -1.92 -2.25
CA PHE A 36 15.93 -3.28 -2.40
C PHE A 36 15.01 -3.67 -1.24
N ALA A 37 15.46 -3.47 0.00
CA ALA A 37 14.68 -3.78 1.20
C ALA A 37 13.37 -2.98 1.24
N VAL A 38 13.41 -1.68 0.95
CA VAL A 38 12.23 -0.82 0.89
C VAL A 38 11.24 -1.30 -0.17
N TRP A 39 11.70 -1.65 -1.37
CA TRP A 39 10.81 -2.19 -2.40
C TRP A 39 10.16 -3.51 -2.00
N THR A 40 10.86 -4.38 -1.27
CA THR A 40 10.25 -5.59 -0.69
C THR A 40 9.15 -5.25 0.31
N VAL A 41 9.37 -4.28 1.20
CA VAL A 41 8.36 -3.84 2.18
C VAL A 41 7.16 -3.20 1.47
N VAL A 42 7.38 -2.33 0.49
CA VAL A 42 6.32 -1.71 -0.32
C VAL A 42 5.47 -2.79 -1.00
N LEU A 43 6.10 -3.82 -1.54
CA LEU A 43 5.40 -4.95 -2.16
C LEU A 43 4.53 -5.70 -1.14
N THR A 44 5.02 -5.93 0.08
CA THR A 44 4.22 -6.56 1.14
C THR A 44 3.01 -5.71 1.53
N VAL A 45 3.21 -4.40 1.74
CA VAL A 45 2.13 -3.45 2.03
C VAL A 45 1.09 -3.46 0.91
N TYR A 46 1.54 -3.46 -0.34
CA TYR A 46 0.67 -3.52 -1.51
C TYR A 46 -0.14 -4.82 -1.55
N MET A 47 0.46 -5.98 -1.27
CA MET A 47 -0.26 -7.26 -1.24
C MET A 47 -1.31 -7.30 -0.14
N THR A 48 -1.00 -6.79 1.06
CA THR A 48 -1.98 -6.70 2.15
C THR A 48 -3.14 -5.78 1.78
N TRP A 49 -2.85 -4.61 1.22
CA TRP A 49 -3.87 -3.68 0.74
C TRP A 49 -4.73 -4.28 -0.37
N PHE A 50 -4.10 -4.94 -1.35
CA PHE A 50 -4.78 -5.58 -2.46
C PHE A 50 -5.74 -6.68 -1.99
N CYS A 51 -5.34 -7.49 -1.01
CA CYS A 51 -6.21 -8.48 -0.38
C CYS A 51 -7.38 -7.82 0.36
N TYR A 52 -7.14 -6.74 1.12
CA TYR A 52 -8.21 -6.01 1.81
C TYR A 52 -9.23 -5.42 0.83
N PHE A 53 -8.74 -4.76 -0.21
CA PHE A 53 -9.57 -4.19 -1.27
C PHE A 53 -10.35 -5.30 -2.00
N GLY A 54 -9.70 -6.41 -2.32
CA GLY A 54 -10.34 -7.57 -2.95
C GLY A 54 -11.46 -8.16 -2.09
N VAL A 55 -11.27 -8.26 -0.76
CA VAL A 55 -12.31 -8.72 0.17
C VAL A 55 -13.45 -7.72 0.24
N LYS A 56 -13.17 -6.42 0.32
CA LYS A 56 -14.18 -5.35 0.33
C LYS A 56 -15.01 -5.36 -0.95
N TRP A 57 -14.37 -5.60 -2.10
CA TRP A 57 -15.02 -5.65 -3.41
C TRP A 57 -15.84 -6.92 -3.64
N LEU A 58 -15.35 -8.08 -3.18
CA LEU A 58 -16.01 -9.38 -3.42
C LEU A 58 -17.16 -9.64 -2.44
N TYR A 59 -17.06 -9.16 -1.20
CA TYR A 59 -17.99 -9.53 -0.13
C TYR A 59 -18.88 -8.38 0.36
N GLU A 60 -18.72 -7.13 -0.13
CA GLU A 60 -19.49 -5.95 0.31
C GLU A 60 -19.56 -5.77 1.85
N VAL A 61 -18.58 -6.31 2.60
CA VAL A 61 -18.61 -6.40 4.07
C VAL A 61 -18.56 -5.02 4.76
N TYR A 62 -18.29 -3.96 4.01
CA TYR A 62 -18.21 -2.58 4.49
C TYR A 62 -18.98 -1.60 3.58
N GLY A 63 -20.12 -2.05 3.04
CA GLY A 63 -21.10 -1.21 2.33
C GLY A 63 -22.14 -0.62 3.27
#